data_AF-A0A3C0GU35-F1
#
_entry.id   AF-A0A3C0GU35-F1
#
_cell.length_a   1.000
_cell.length_b   1.000
_cell.length_c   1.000
_cell.angle_alpha   90.00
_cell.angle_beta   90.00
_cell.angle_gamma   90.00
#
_symmetry.space_group_name_H-M   'P 1'
#
loop_
_entity.id
_entity.type
_entity.pdbx_description
1 polymer ?
#
loop_
_entity_poly.entity_id
_entity_poly.type
_entity_poly.pdbx_seq_one_letter_code
_entity_poly.pdbx_strand_id
1 'polypeptide(L)'
;MHPRSHPVIHAFKSRAAVAVLAASSVFAANAADVTGAGASFIYPVMSKWSADYSTATGKKVNYQSIGSGGGIAQIKAATVDFGSSDAPLKPEELAAAGLAQFPSVIGGVVPVINVAG
;
A
#
# COMPACT_ATOMS: atom_id res chain seq x y z
N MET A 1 -25.37 67.72 -9.15
CA MET A 1 -25.60 66.34 -9.62
C MET A 1 -24.29 65.85 -10.23
N HIS A 2 -23.54 64.83 -9.83
CA HIS A 2 -23.55 63.85 -8.74
C HIS A 2 -22.13 63.22 -8.82
N PRO A 3 -21.30 63.13 -7.76
CA PRO A 3 -20.03 62.41 -7.84
C PRO A 3 -20.29 60.92 -7.63
N ARG A 4 -19.59 60.02 -8.34
CA ARG A 4 -19.63 58.59 -8.04
C ARG A 4 -18.23 58.02 -7.85
N SER A 5 -18.07 57.47 -6.66
CA SER A 5 -16.90 56.95 -5.99
C SER A 5 -16.48 55.56 -6.49
N HIS A 6 -15.17 55.30 -6.39
CA HIS A 6 -14.52 54.03 -6.68
C HIS A 6 -14.99 52.86 -5.79
N PRO A 7 -15.02 51.61 -6.30
CA PRO A 7 -15.06 50.41 -5.46
C PRO A 7 -13.75 49.59 -5.62
N VAL A 8 -12.67 50.01 -4.97
CA VAL A 8 -11.40 49.22 -4.90
C VAL A 8 -11.42 48.23 -3.72
N ILE A 9 -12.42 48.30 -2.85
CA ILE A 9 -12.44 47.65 -1.53
C ILE A 9 -12.78 46.14 -1.63
N HIS A 10 -13.42 45.68 -2.71
CA HIS A 10 -13.82 44.27 -2.86
C HIS A 10 -12.70 43.37 -3.40
N ALA A 11 -11.75 43.91 -4.17
CA ALA A 11 -10.68 43.12 -4.78
C ALA A 11 -9.67 42.56 -3.76
N PHE A 12 -9.53 43.19 -2.58
CA PHE A 12 -8.56 42.79 -1.56
C PHE A 12 -9.06 41.61 -0.70
N LYS A 13 -10.37 41.55 -0.43
CA LYS A 13 -10.98 40.48 0.37
C LYS A 13 -10.97 39.12 -0.36
N SER A 14 -11.12 39.12 -1.69
CA SER A 14 -11.08 37.89 -2.49
C SER A 14 -9.69 37.26 -2.59
N ARG A 15 -8.60 38.03 -2.49
CA ARG A 15 -7.23 37.47 -2.61
C ARG A 15 -6.76 36.79 -1.32
N ALA A 16 -7.21 37.26 -0.16
CA ALA A 16 -6.93 36.62 1.13
C ALA A 16 -7.61 35.25 1.27
N ALA A 17 -8.85 35.11 0.77
CA ALA A 17 -9.58 33.85 0.80
C ALA A 17 -8.91 32.75 -0.06
N VAL A 18 -8.34 33.12 -1.21
CA VAL A 18 -7.62 32.19 -2.10
C VAL A 18 -6.29 31.75 -1.48
N ALA A 19 -5.59 32.63 -0.75
CA ALA A 19 -4.33 32.28 -0.07
C ALA A 19 -4.54 31.32 1.13
N VAL A 20 -5.66 31.43 1.86
CA VAL A 20 -6.00 30.52 2.96
C VAL A 20 -6.46 29.15 2.44
N LEU A 21 -7.16 29.10 1.29
CA LEU A 21 -7.54 27.85 0.63
C LEU A 21 -6.35 27.13 -0.03
N ALA A 22 -5.28 27.85 -0.41
CA ALA A 22 -4.06 27.26 -0.94
C ALA A 22 -3.10 26.74 0.16
N ALA A 23 -3.27 27.18 1.41
CA ALA A 23 -2.43 26.76 2.53
C ALA A 23 -2.91 25.48 3.22
N SER A 24 -4.14 25.01 2.96
CA SER A 24 -4.71 23.80 3.54
C SER A 24 -4.38 22.51 2.78
N SER A 25 -3.66 22.57 1.67
CA SER A 25 -3.28 21.39 0.89
C SER A 25 -1.97 20.73 1.33
N VAL A 26 -1.38 21.14 2.47
CA VAL A 26 -0.30 20.38 3.11
C VAL A 26 -0.91 19.21 3.87
N PHE A 27 -1.55 18.30 3.13
CA PHE A 27 -1.91 17.00 3.66
C PHE A 27 -0.60 16.32 4.05
N ALA A 28 -0.35 16.21 5.35
CA ALA A 28 0.53 15.17 5.85
C ALA A 28 -0.06 13.85 5.36
N ALA A 29 0.49 13.32 4.28
CA ALA A 29 0.17 12.00 3.78
C ALA A 29 0.63 11.01 4.85
N ASN A 30 -0.25 10.71 5.81
CA ASN A 30 -0.12 9.55 6.66
C ASN A 30 -0.18 8.36 5.70
N ALA A 31 0.97 7.77 5.42
CA ALA A 31 1.02 6.57 4.60
C ALA A 31 0.13 5.53 5.28
N ALA A 32 -0.91 5.08 4.58
CA ALA A 32 -1.82 4.06 5.08
C ALA A 32 -1.03 2.78 5.43
N ASP A 33 -1.49 2.09 6.47
CA ASP A 33 -1.00 0.76 6.80
C ASP A 33 -1.22 -0.15 5.57
N VAL A 34 -0.19 -0.91 5.18
CA VAL A 34 -0.25 -1.81 4.02
C VAL A 34 -0.72 -3.18 4.49
N THR A 35 -1.65 -3.78 3.76
CA THR A 35 -2.19 -5.11 4.01
C THR A 35 -1.75 -6.09 2.94
N GLY A 36 -1.35 -7.28 3.35
CA GLY A 36 -1.01 -8.36 2.42
C GLY A 36 -1.45 -9.72 2.93
N ALA A 37 -1.60 -10.66 2.01
CA ALA A 37 -1.94 -12.03 2.35
C ALA A 37 -1.33 -13.02 1.35
N GLY A 38 -1.03 -14.23 1.82
CA GLY A 38 -0.67 -15.33 0.92
C GLY A 38 0.31 -16.34 1.50
N ALA A 39 1.32 -16.67 0.69
CA ALA A 39 2.30 -17.73 0.92
C ALA A 39 2.85 -17.78 2.36
N SER A 40 2.71 -18.94 2.99
CA SER A 40 3.30 -19.19 4.31
C SER A 40 4.81 -19.39 4.23
N PHE A 41 5.34 -19.75 3.05
CA PHE A 41 6.76 -19.95 2.81
C PHE A 41 7.60 -18.73 3.19
N ILE A 42 7.16 -17.52 2.81
CA ILE A 42 7.87 -16.26 3.11
C ILE A 42 7.50 -15.65 4.47
N TYR A 43 6.57 -16.26 5.22
CA TYR A 43 6.06 -15.66 6.45
C TYR A 43 7.15 -15.28 7.47
N PRO A 44 8.21 -16.10 7.70
CA PRO A 44 9.27 -15.72 8.62
C PRO A 44 10.01 -14.44 8.22
N VAL A 45 10.36 -14.30 6.93
CA VAL A 45 11.08 -13.11 6.44
C VAL A 45 10.17 -11.88 6.36
N MET A 46 8.92 -12.06 5.92
CA MET A 46 7.93 -10.98 5.86
C MET A 46 7.64 -10.42 7.25
N SER A 47 7.46 -11.28 8.26
CA SER A 47 7.23 -10.83 9.64
C SER A 47 8.39 -9.98 10.17
N LYS A 48 9.63 -10.37 9.87
CA LYS A 48 10.82 -9.62 10.29
C LYS A 48 10.90 -8.27 9.58
N TRP A 49 10.68 -8.24 8.26
CA TRP A 49 10.67 -7.01 7.48
C TRP A 49 9.57 -6.05 7.92
N SER A 50 8.35 -6.54 8.17
CA SER A 50 7.26 -5.72 8.70
C SER A 50 7.62 -5.05 10.03
N ALA A 51 8.25 -5.80 10.96
CA ALA A 51 8.66 -5.27 12.26
C ALA A 51 9.78 -4.23 12.13
N ASP A 52 10.80 -4.52 11.32
CA ASP A 52 11.92 -3.61 11.09
C ASP A 52 11.47 -2.34 10.38
N TYR A 53 10.60 -2.47 9.37
CA TYR A 53 10.03 -1.34 8.63
C TYR A 53 9.17 -0.45 9.53
N SER A 54 8.37 -1.04 10.41
CA SER A 54 7.60 -0.30 11.40
C SER A 54 8.49 0.43 12.40
N THR A 55 9.58 -0.20 12.84
CA THR A 55 10.55 0.44 13.74
C THR A 55 11.24 1.63 13.06
N ALA A 56 11.64 1.48 11.80
CA ALA A 56 12.39 2.49 11.07
C ALA A 56 11.52 3.65 10.57
N THR A 57 10.25 3.41 10.26
CA THR A 57 9.39 4.37 9.54
C THR A 57 8.10 4.75 10.25
N GLY A 58 7.71 3.99 11.28
CA GLY A 58 6.40 4.11 11.92
C GLY A 58 5.22 3.53 11.11
N LYS A 59 5.46 3.07 9.86
CA LYS A 59 4.42 2.52 8.98
C LYS A 59 4.28 1.01 9.18
N LYS A 60 3.05 0.49 9.15
CA LYS A 60 2.81 -0.94 9.36
C LYS A 60 2.59 -1.68 8.06
N VAL A 61 3.10 -2.90 8.01
CA VAL A 61 2.79 -3.90 6.97
C VAL A 61 2.17 -5.10 7.67
N ASN A 62 0.85 -5.25 7.54
CA ASN A 62 0.09 -6.34 8.12
C ASN A 62 -0.01 -7.49 7.11
N TYR A 63 0.63 -8.63 7.40
CA TYR A 63 0.65 -9.78 6.50
C TYR A 63 -0.06 -11.00 7.10
N GLN A 64 -0.96 -11.59 6.34
CA GLN A 64 -1.73 -12.79 6.72
C GLN A 64 -1.18 -14.04 6.02
N SER A 65 -0.67 -14.98 6.80
CA SER A 65 -0.20 -16.28 6.30
C SER A 65 -1.39 -17.23 6.12
N ILE A 66 -1.93 -17.27 4.89
CA ILE A 66 -3.13 -18.06 4.55
C ILE A 66 -2.91 -19.04 3.39
N GLY A 67 -1.67 -19.12 2.89
CA GLY A 67 -1.30 -19.91 1.71
C GLY A 67 -1.48 -19.16 0.40
N SER A 68 -0.74 -19.60 -0.63
CA SER A 68 -0.64 -18.95 -1.95
C SER A 68 -1.99 -18.78 -2.65
N GLY A 69 -2.85 -19.80 -2.62
CA GLY A 69 -4.19 -19.73 -3.21
C GLY A 69 -5.09 -18.69 -2.55
N GLY A 70 -5.01 -18.56 -1.22
CA GLY A 70 -5.73 -17.52 -0.47
C GLY A 70 -5.23 -16.11 -0.83
N GLY A 71 -3.91 -15.94 -0.96
CA GLY A 71 -3.30 -14.67 -1.38
C GLY A 71 -3.75 -14.24 -2.78
N ILE A 72 -3.73 -15.16 -3.75
CA ILE A 72 -4.22 -14.91 -5.12
C ILE A 72 -5.70 -14.52 -5.12
N ALA A 73 -6.53 -15.22 -4.34
CA ALA A 73 -7.96 -14.92 -4.25
C ALA A 73 -8.22 -13.52 -3.67
N GLN A 74 -7.53 -13.18 -2.57
CA GLN A 74 -7.71 -11.89 -1.90
C GLN A 74 -7.23 -10.69 -2.74
N ILE A 75 -6.10 -10.82 -3.45
CA ILE A 75 -5.63 -9.73 -4.32
C ILE A 75 -6.53 -9.55 -5.56
N LYS A 76 -7.04 -10.65 -6.14
CA LYS A 76 -8.03 -10.58 -7.24
C LYS A 76 -9.36 -9.97 -6.77
N ALA A 77 -9.74 -10.18 -5.52
CA ALA A 77 -10.91 -9.56 -4.90
C ALA A 77 -10.65 -8.14 -4.35
N ALA A 78 -9.42 -7.62 -4.50
CA ALA A 78 -9.00 -6.33 -3.98
C ALA A 78 -9.28 -6.13 -2.46
N THR A 79 -9.23 -7.20 -1.67
CA THR A 79 -9.43 -7.14 -0.21
C THR A 79 -8.14 -6.87 0.56
N VAL A 80 -6.99 -6.90 -0.13
CA VAL A 80 -5.65 -6.61 0.39
C VAL A 80 -4.88 -5.78 -0.64
N ASP A 81 -3.87 -5.04 -0.20
CA ASP A 81 -3.04 -4.20 -1.07
C ASP A 81 -2.07 -5.03 -1.93
N PHE A 82 -1.62 -6.18 -1.43
CA PHE A 82 -0.80 -7.12 -2.20
C PHE A 82 -1.07 -8.59 -1.88
N GLY A 83 -0.92 -9.45 -2.89
CA GLY A 83 -0.95 -10.91 -2.75
C GLY A 83 0.46 -11.51 -2.82
N SER A 84 0.71 -12.58 -2.08
CA SER A 84 1.95 -13.36 -2.15
C SER A 84 1.67 -14.81 -2.57
N SER A 85 2.45 -15.33 -3.51
CA SER A 85 2.30 -16.70 -4.03
C SER A 85 3.64 -17.31 -4.40
N ASP A 86 3.84 -18.58 -4.04
CA ASP A 86 4.96 -19.41 -4.51
C ASP A 86 4.72 -19.97 -5.93
N ALA A 87 3.47 -19.89 -6.41
CA ALA A 87 3.07 -20.29 -7.75
C ALA A 87 2.85 -19.03 -8.61
N PRO A 88 3.74 -18.73 -9.57
CA PRO A 88 3.57 -17.57 -10.44
C PRO A 88 2.34 -17.74 -11.35
N LEU A 89 1.56 -16.68 -11.50
CA LEU A 89 0.45 -16.65 -12.45
C LEU A 89 0.98 -16.51 -13.88
N LYS A 90 0.24 -17.08 -14.83
CA LYS A 90 0.56 -16.90 -16.25
C LYS A 90 0.27 -15.45 -16.69
N PRO A 91 0.97 -14.91 -17.70
CA PRO A 91 0.75 -13.55 -18.18
C PRO A 91 -0.71 -13.23 -18.55
N GLU A 92 -1.42 -14.18 -19.16
CA GLU A 92 -2.83 -14.01 -19.53
C GLU A 92 -3.75 -13.85 -18.31
N GLU A 93 -3.47 -14.55 -17.21
CA GLU A 93 -4.24 -14.42 -15.97
C GLU A 93 -3.95 -13.10 -15.26
N LEU A 94 -2.69 -12.66 -15.27
CA LEU A 94 -2.29 -11.36 -14.73
C LEU A 94 -2.97 -10.23 -15.50
N ALA A 95 -2.95 -10.27 -16.83
CA ALA A 95 -3.60 -9.29 -17.68
C ALA A 95 -5.12 -9.23 -17.46
N ALA A 96 -5.77 -10.40 -17.40
CA ALA A 96 -7.22 -10.48 -17.17
C ALA A 96 -7.63 -9.96 -15.78
N ALA A 97 -6.77 -10.12 -14.76
CA ALA A 97 -7.01 -9.64 -13.41
C ALA A 97 -6.50 -8.21 -13.17
N GLY A 98 -5.84 -7.57 -14.14
CA GLY A 98 -5.22 -6.26 -13.97
C GLY A 98 -4.08 -6.25 -12.93
N LEU A 99 -3.38 -7.38 -12.77
CA LEU A 99 -2.33 -7.55 -11.78
C LEU A 99 -0.93 -7.46 -12.40
N ALA A 100 0.01 -6.95 -11.61
CA ALA A 100 1.43 -7.05 -11.88
C ALA A 100 2.07 -8.05 -10.91
N GLN A 101 3.13 -8.73 -11.35
CA GLN A 101 3.84 -9.71 -10.54
C GLN A 101 5.34 -9.44 -10.58
N PHE A 102 5.99 -9.49 -9.43
CA PHE A 102 7.44 -9.35 -9.27
C PHE A 102 7.96 -10.33 -8.20
N PRO A 103 9.19 -10.87 -8.34
CA PRO A 103 9.78 -11.74 -7.34
C PRO A 103 10.17 -10.95 -6.08
N SER A 104 9.94 -11.52 -4.89
CA SER A 104 10.30 -10.90 -3.60
C SER A 104 11.55 -11.52 -2.98
N VAL A 105 11.63 -12.85 -2.93
CA VAL A 105 12.75 -13.62 -2.35
C VAL A 105 12.93 -14.94 -3.09
N ILE A 106 14.10 -15.57 -2.89
CA ILE A 106 14.38 -16.96 -3.26
C ILE A 106 14.62 -17.75 -1.98
N GLY A 107 14.07 -18.95 -1.88
CA GLY A 107 14.30 -19.86 -0.76
C GLY A 107 14.35 -21.32 -1.21
N GLY A 108 14.58 -22.24 -0.26
CA GLY A 108 14.64 -23.67 -0.51
C GLY A 108 13.57 -24.45 0.26
N VAL A 109 13.04 -25.50 -0.36
CA VAL A 109 12.19 -26.51 0.28
C VAL A 109 13.07 -27.74 0.54
N VAL A 110 13.07 -28.24 1.77
CA VAL A 110 13.92 -29.37 2.19
C VAL A 110 13.09 -30.48 2.84
N PRO A 111 13.45 -31.75 2.64
CA PRO A 111 12.86 -32.84 3.42
C PRO A 111 13.32 -32.74 4.88
N VAL A 112 12.39 -32.99 5.81
CA VAL A 112 12.68 -33.09 7.25
C VAL A 112 12.28 -34.48 7.71
N ILE A 113 13.21 -35.20 8.33
CA ILE A 113 13.00 -36.54 8.87
C ILE A 113 13.36 -36.59 10.35
N ASN A 114 12.75 -37.49 11.10
CA ASN A 114 13.08 -37.77 12.50
C ASN A 114 13.69 -39.17 12.59
N VAL A 115 15.00 -39.26 12.82
CA VAL A 115 15.76 -40.50 12.93
C VAL A 115 16.37 -40.56 14.33
N ALA A 116 16.25 -41.71 15.01
CA ALA A 116 16.92 -41.91 16.29
C ALA A 116 18.44 -41.83 16.11
N GLY A 117 19.11 -41.04 16.96
CA GLY A 117 20.56 -40.79 16.92
C GLY A 117 21.41 -41.93 17.45
#